data_AF-A0A1I0AR31-F1
#
_entry.id   AF-A0A1I0AR31-F1
#
_cell.length_a   1.000
_cell.length_b   1.000
_cell.length_c   1.000
_cell.angle_alpha   90.00
_cell.angle_beta   90.00
_cell.angle_gamma   90.00
#
_symmetry.space_group_name_H-M   'P 1'
#
loop_
_entity.id
_entity.type
_entity.pdbx_description
1 polymer ?
#
loop_
_entity_poly.entity_id
_entity_poly.type
_entity_poly.pdbx_seq_one_letter_code
_entity_poly.pdbx_strand_id
1 'polypeptide(L)' 'MEDTTLLYVQPNAEDSSAIAFSISISADGRIDSSKLLKIDMNKQDDS' A
#
# COMPACT_ATOMS: atom_id res chain seq x y z
N MET A 1 15.48 4.34 -11.38
CA MET A 1 14.88 4.19 -10.04
C MET A 1 13.45 3.76 -10.26
N GLU A 2 12.96 2.74 -9.55
CA GLU A 2 11.54 2.39 -9.62
C GLU A 2 10.77 3.37 -8.74
N ASP A 3 9.90 4.18 -9.34
CA ASP A 3 9.05 5.11 -8.60
C ASP A 3 7.89 4.33 -7.98
N THR A 4 8.08 3.96 -6.71
CA THR A 4 7.05 3.33 -5.88
C THR A 4 6.47 4.36 -4.92
N THR A 5 5.16 4.37 -4.78
CA THR A 5 4.39 5.24 -3.89
C THR A 5 3.69 4.40 -2.84
N LEU A 6 3.60 4.90 -1.61
CA LEU A 6 2.83 4.27 -0.54
C LEU A 6 1.43 4.87 -0.49
N LEU A 7 0.41 4.02 -0.65
CA LEU A 7 -0.99 4.37 -0.50
C LEU A 7 -1.52 3.81 0.82
N TYR A 8 -1.95 4.70 1.72
CA TYR A 8 -2.60 4.34 2.97
C TYR A 8 -4.11 4.47 2.81
N VAL A 9 -4.83 3.37 3.03
CA VAL A 9 -6.30 3.33 3.00
C VAL A 9 -6.76 3.14 4.43
N GLN A 10 -7.37 4.18 5.00
CA GLN A 10 -8.05 4.11 6.29
C GLN A 10 -9.55 3.92 6.05
N PRO A 11 -10.09 2.70 6.22
CA PRO A 11 -11.52 2.48 6.17
C PRO A 11 -12.25 3.23 7.29
N ASN A 12 -13.42 3.79 7.01
CA ASN A 12 -14.21 4.56 7.96
C ASN A 12 -15.10 3.66 8.86
N ALA A 13 -14.61 2.48 9.22
CA ALA A 13 -15.33 1.50 10.03
C ALA A 13 -14.59 1.32 11.36
N GLU A 14 -15.34 1.31 12.45
CA GLU A 14 -14.84 1.33 13.84
C GLU A 14 -13.88 0.17 14.15
N ASP A 15 -14.10 -1.00 13.54
CA ASP A 15 -13.31 -2.22 13.74
C ASP A 15 -12.29 -2.50 12.61
N SER A 16 -12.03 -1.53 11.73
CA SER A 16 -11.26 -1.80 10.52
C SER A 16 -9.84 -1.22 10.59
N SER A 17 -8.84 -2.11 10.49
CA SER A 17 -7.44 -1.71 10.48
C SER A 17 -7.08 -0.97 9.20
N ALA A 18 -6.22 0.05 9.32
CA ALA A 18 -5.62 0.69 8.16
C ALA A 18 -4.83 -0.32 7.31
N ILE A 19 -4.90 -0.17 6.00
CA ILE A 19 -4.17 -1.02 5.04
C ILE A 19 -3.22 -0.14 4.24
N ALA A 20 -1.95 -0.50 4.19
CA ALA A 20 -0.97 0.12 3.32
C ALA A 20 -0.73 -0.72 2.06
N PHE A 21 -0.52 -0.05 0.93
CA PHE A 21 -0.12 -0.66 -0.33
C PHE A 21 1.12 0.04 -0.87
N SER A 22 2.06 -0.73 -1.42
CA SER A 22 3.07 -0.21 -2.34
C SER A 22 2.51 -0.29 -3.76
N ILE A 23 2.48 0.84 -4.45
CA ILE A 23 2.02 0.95 -5.84
C ILE A 23 3.13 1.51 -6.71
N SER A 24 3.22 1.05 -7.95
CA SER A 24 4.00 1.71 -9.00
C SER A 24 3.08 2.55 -9.87
N ILE A 25 3.49 3.77 -10.19
CA ILE A 25 2.77 4.66 -11.10
C ILE A 25 3.59 4.76 -12.37
N SER A 26 3.02 4.34 -13.50
CA SER A 26 3.66 4.46 -14.81
C SER A 26 3.73 5.92 -15.26
N ALA A 27 4.58 6.21 -16.24
CA ALA A 27 4.80 7.57 -16.74
C ALA A 27 3.52 8.24 -17.31
N ASP A 28 2.50 7.46 -17.67
CA ASP A 28 1.18 7.94 -18.09
C ASP A 28 0.20 8.19 -16.92
N GLY A 29 0.69 8.10 -15.68
CA GLY A 29 -0.06 8.36 -14.46
C GLY A 29 -0.98 7.23 -14.02
N ARG A 30 -0.93 6.05 -14.65
CA ARG A 30 -1.73 4.88 -14.27
C ARG A 30 -1.02 4.05 -13.21
N ILE A 31 -1.80 3.32 -12.43
CA ILE A 31 -1.27 2.34 -11.49
C ILE A 31 -0.88 1.09 -12.28
N ASP A 32 0.37 0.66 -12.15
CA ASP A 32 0.81 -0.65 -12.62
C ASP A 32 0.44 -1.72 -11.58
N SER A 33 -0.68 -2.39 -11.82
CA SER A 33 -1.21 -3.42 -10.92
C SER A 33 -0.34 -4.67 -10.85
N SER A 34 0.60 -4.88 -11.79
CA SER A 34 1.51 -6.04 -11.75
C SER A 34 2.51 -5.97 -10.58
N LYS A 35 2.70 -4.77 -10.01
CA LYS A 35 3.60 -4.49 -8.90
C LYS A 35 2.89 -4.06 -7.61
N LEU A 36 1.57 -4.28 -7.53
CA LEU A 36 0.79 -3.96 -6.33
C LEU A 36 1.14 -4.91 -5.18
N LEU A 37 1.64 -4.38 -4.07
CA LEU A 37 1.95 -5.15 -2.87
C LEU A 37 1.14 -4.64 -1.69
N LYS A 38 0.36 -5.52 -1.05
CA LYS A 38 -0.27 -5.23 0.25
C LYS A 38 0.79 -5.33 1.35
N ILE A 39 0.85 -4.31 2.19
CA ILE A 39 1.72 -4.26 3.36
C ILE A 39 0.88 -4.62 4.57
N ASP A 40 1.25 -5.70 5.24
CA ASP A 40 0.66 -6.07 6.51
C ASP A 40 1.21 -5.17 7.61
N MET A 41 0.43 -4.17 8.02
CA MET A 41 0.83 -3.21 9.05
C MET A 41 0.75 -3.79 10.47
N ASN A 42 0.22 -5.01 10.64
CA ASN A 42 0.03 -5.65 11.94
C ASN A 42 1.18 -6.58 12.35
N LYS A 43 2.24 -6.71 11.54
CA LYS A 43 3.48 -7.34 11.99
C LYS A 43 4.29 -6.33 12.81
N GLN A 44 3.98 -6.20 14.10
CA GLN A 44 5.02 -5.80 15.05
C GLN A 44 6.11 -6.87 14.96
N ASP A 45 7.33 -6.47 14.61
CA ASP A 45 8.51 -7.30 14.80
C ASP A 45 8.56 -7.68 16.28
N ASP A 46 8.31 -8.95 16.60
CA ASP A 46 8.74 -9.53 17.87
C ASP A 46 10.28 -9.60 17.82
N SER A 47 10.94 -8.56 18.32
CA SER A 47 12.39 -8.54 18.57
C SER A 47 12.70 -7.84 19.88
#